data_AF-A0A969PX19-F1
#
_entry.id   AF-A0A969PX19-F1
#
_cell.length_a   1.000
_cell.length_b   1.000
_cell.length_c   1.000
_cell.angle_alpha   90.00
_cell.angle_beta   90.00
_cell.angle_gamma   90.00
#
_symmetry.space_group_name_H-M   'P 1'
#
loop_
_entity.id
_entity.type
_entity.pdbx_description
1 polymer ?
#
loop_
_entity_poly.entity_id
_entity_poly.type
_entity_poly.pdbx_seq_one_letter_code
_entity_poly.pdbx_strand_id
1 'polypeptide(L)' 'MMLRIQIYCDVDENGDITESVSGQRIVPDRQYDYFFMVEDQEIPNHIEDYKVEDRQLVKK' A
#
# COMPACT_ATOMS: atom_id res chain seq x y z
N MET A 1 -0.03 -8.47 19.94
CA MET A 1 -1.01 -7.50 19.42
C MET A 1 -0.72 -7.36 17.94
N MET A 2 -1.59 -7.86 17.06
CA MET A 2 -1.42 -7.68 15.61
C MET A 2 -1.76 -6.23 15.26
N LEU A 3 -0.81 -5.51 14.67
CA LEU A 3 -0.99 -4.14 14.23
C LEU A 3 -1.56 -4.16 12.82
N ARG A 4 -2.77 -3.63 12.62
CA ARG A 4 -3.32 -3.45 11.27
C ARG A 4 -2.87 -2.10 10.73
N ILE A 5 -2.21 -2.11 9.58
CA ILE A 5 -1.68 -0.94 8.93
C ILE A 5 -2.44 -0.74 7.62
N GLN A 6 -2.93 0.48 7.44
CA GLN A 6 -3.59 0.91 6.22
C GLN A 6 -2.54 1.37 5.24
N ILE A 7 -2.65 0.96 3.98
CA ILE A 7 -1.84 1.47 2.87
C ILE A 7 -2.81 1.96 1.80
N TYR A 8 -2.68 3.22 1.42
CA TYR A 8 -3.32 3.81 0.26
C TYR A 8 -2.22 4.09 -0.76
N CYS A 9 -2.41 3.70 -2.02
CA CYS A 9 -1.41 3.93 -3.05
C CYS A 9 -2.01 4.15 -4.44
N ASP A 10 -1.24 4.86 -5.25
CA ASP A 10 -1.44 4.97 -6.70
C ASP A 10 -0.41 4.13 -7.42
N VAL A 11 -0.76 3.67 -8.61
CA VAL A 11 0.12 2.84 -9.43
C VAL A 11 0.22 3.34 -10.86
N ASP A 12 1.31 3.01 -11.51
CA ASP A 12 1.45 3.21 -12.96
C ASP A 12 0.79 2.08 -13.77
N GLU A 13 0.95 2.13 -15.10
CA GLU A 13 0.42 1.12 -16.02
C GLU A 13 0.99 -0.30 -15.82
N ASN A 14 2.13 -0.44 -15.13
CA ASN A 14 2.76 -1.71 -14.81
C ASN A 14 2.40 -2.23 -13.41
N GLY A 15 1.62 -1.45 -12.66
CA GLY A 15 1.26 -1.72 -11.27
C GLY A 15 2.33 -1.28 -10.27
N ASP A 16 3.38 -0.57 -10.71
CA ASP A 16 4.40 -0.04 -9.81
C ASP A 16 3.84 1.10 -8.97
N ILE A 17 4.07 1.05 -7.66
CA ILE A 17 3.60 2.07 -6.73
C ILE A 17 4.35 3.38 -6.97
N THR A 18 3.61 4.44 -7.31
CA THR A 18 4.18 5.76 -7.60
C THR A 18 4.05 6.72 -6.40
N GLU A 19 2.93 6.61 -5.66
CA GLU A 19 2.68 7.34 -4.43
C GLU A 19 2.03 6.41 -3.40
N SER A 20 2.36 6.59 -2.12
CA SER A 20 1.69 5.86 -1.04
C SER A 20 1.63 6.63 0.26
N VAL A 21 0.59 6.35 1.05
CA VAL A 21 0.43 6.83 2.43
C VAL A 21 0.06 5.63 3.30
N SER A 22 0.83 5.41 4.38
CA SER A 22 0.67 4.24 5.25
C SER A 22 0.68 4.56 6.75
N GLY A 23 -0.13 3.84 7.53
CA GLY A 23 -0.22 4.05 8.98
C GLY A 23 -1.39 3.30 9.63
N GLN A 24 -1.43 3.25 10.96
CA GLN A 24 -2.48 2.53 11.70
C GLN A 24 -3.88 3.15 11.53
N ARG A 25 -3.93 4.46 11.32
CA ARG A 25 -5.17 5.22 11.11
C ARG A 25 -4.90 6.40 10.20
N ILE A 26 -5.31 6.28 8.93
CA ILE A 26 -5.25 7.36 7.95
C ILE A 26 -6.67 7.78 7.61
N VAL A 27 -6.87 9.08 7.44
CA VAL A 27 -8.06 9.63 6.78
C VAL A 27 -7.58 10.12 5.42
N PRO A 28 -7.93 9.44 4.31
CA PRO A 28 -7.50 9.85 2.99
C PRO A 28 -8.10 11.21 2.64
N ASP A 29 -7.26 12.13 2.20
CA ASP A 29 -7.62 13.50 1.78
C ASP A 29 -7.94 13.60 0.29
N ARG A 30 -7.58 12.59 -0.48
CA ARG A 30 -7.89 12.40 -1.90
C ARG A 30 -8.26 10.95 -2.20
N GLN A 31 -8.70 10.70 -3.43
CA GLN A 31 -8.90 9.35 -3.94
C GLN A 31 -7.54 8.75 -4.35
N TYR A 32 -7.34 7.48 -4.01
CA TYR A 32 -6.20 6.65 -4.40
C TYR A 32 -6.71 5.48 -5.25
N ASP A 33 -5.83 4.89 -6.06
CA ASP A 33 -6.20 3.73 -6.89
C ASP A 33 -6.52 2.48 -6.06
N TYR A 34 -5.71 2.23 -5.01
CA TYR A 34 -5.82 1.03 -4.20
C TYR A 34 -5.76 1.30 -2.70
N PHE A 35 -6.33 0.36 -1.95
CA PHE A 35 -6.31 0.30 -0.50
C PHE A 35 -6.01 -1.12 -0.04
N PHE A 36 -5.05 -1.27 0.87
CA PHE A 36 -4.66 -2.55 1.45
C PHE A 36 -4.59 -2.46 2.97
N MET A 37 -4.95 -3.58 3.62
CA MET A 37 -4.74 -3.79 5.04
C MET A 37 -3.68 -4.86 5.24
N VAL A 38 -2.61 -4.49 5.93
CA VAL A 38 -1.49 -5.39 6.21
C VAL A 38 -1.25 -5.51 7.70
N GLU A 39 -0.66 -6.63 8.11
CA GLU A 39 -0.32 -6.89 9.52
C GLU A 39 1.18 -6.84 9.79
N ASP A 40 1.98 -6.60 8.76
CA ASP A 40 3.44 -6.50 8.80
C ASP A 40 3.89 -5.07 8.52
N GLN A 41 4.65 -4.50 9.45
CA GLN A 41 5.18 -3.14 9.36
C GLN A 41 6.35 -3.03 8.38
N GLU A 42 6.97 -4.15 8.01
CA GLU A 42 8.04 -4.14 7.01
C GLU A 42 7.52 -3.84 5.60
N ILE A 43 6.24 -4.16 5.32
CA ILE A 43 5.62 -3.87 4.01
C ILE A 43 5.61 -2.36 3.70
N PRO A 44 5.03 -1.48 4.52
CA PRO A 44 5.07 -0.04 4.24
C PRO A 44 6.48 0.57 4.35
N ASN A 45 7.38 0.00 5.16
CA ASN A 45 8.77 0.45 5.26
C ASN A 45 9.58 0.18 3.99
N HIS A 46 9.17 -0.82 3.21
CA HIS A 46 9.81 -1.27 1.97
C HIS A 46 8.82 -1.27 0.81
N ILE A 47 7.90 -0.30 0.77
CA ILE A 47 6.80 -0.26 -0.20
C ILE A 47 7.29 -0.23 -1.66
N GLU A 48 8.50 0.27 -1.90
CA GLU A 48 9.20 0.29 -3.18
C GLU A 48 9.48 -1.11 -3.75
N ASP A 49 9.60 -2.12 -2.88
CA ASP A 49 9.79 -3.54 -3.23
C ASP A 49 8.46 -4.23 -3.61
N TYR A 50 7.33 -3.51 -3.52
CA TYR A 50 6.01 -4.05 -3.82
C TYR A 50 5.38 -3.38 -5.04
N LYS A 51 4.51 -4.13 -5.71
CA LYS A 51 3.64 -3.66 -6.80
C LYS A 51 2.23 -4.18 -6.60
N VAL A 52 1.28 -3.61 -7.33
CA VAL A 52 -0.07 -4.15 -7.42
C VAL A 52 -0.19 -5.00 -8.68
N GLU A 53 -0.53 -6.27 -8.50
CA GLU A 53 -0.80 -7.22 -9.59
C GLU A 53 -2.13 -7.90 -9.32
N ASP A 54 -3.02 -7.96 -10.32
CA ASP A 54 -4.36 -8.54 -10.18
C ASP A 54 -5.15 -8.03 -8.95
N ARG A 55 -4.99 -6.73 -8.64
CA ARG A 55 -5.58 -6.03 -7.49
C ARG A 55 -5.08 -6.53 -6.13
N GLN A 56 -3.92 -7.18 -6.09
CA GLN A 56 -3.24 -7.64 -4.88
C GLN A 56 -1.88 -6.97 -4.74
N LEU A 57 -1.47 -6.72 -3.50
CA LEU A 57 -0.13 -6.24 -3.21
C LEU A 57 0.85 -7.43 -3.22
N VAL A 58 1.79 -7.43 -4.15
CA VAL A 58 2.79 -8.50 -4.34
C VAL A 58 4.20 -7.94 -4.26
N LYS A 59 5.14 -8.74 -3.76
CA LYS A 59 6.56 -8.39 -3.75
C LYS A 59 7.16 -8.61 -5.14
N LYS A 60 7.96 -7.65 -5.62
CA LYS A 60 8.67 -7.71 -6.90
C LYS A 60 9.77 -8.77 -6.92
#